data_AF-A0A0U5IA56-F1
#
_entry.id   AF-A0A0U5IA56-F1
#
_cell.length_a   1.000
_cell.length_b   1.000
_cell.length_c   1.000
_cell.angle_alpha   90.00
_cell.angle_beta   90.00
_cell.angle_gamma   90.00
#
_symmetry.space_group_name_H-M   'P 1'
#
loop_
_entity.id
_entity.type
_entity.pdbx_description
1 polymer ?
#
loop_
_entity_poly.entity_id
_entity_poly.type
_entity_poly.pdbx_seq_one_letter_code
_entity_poly.pdbx_strand_id
1 'polypeptide(L)' 'MNLSAVSVGRILHRLGLTPQRPLRRAIEQDPALVERWRNTDFPAIQREAQACNALILFGDEAGIRSDYHRGTT' A
#
# COMPACT_ATOMS: atom_id res chain seq x y z
N MET A 1 -8.70 23.27 -30.52
CA MET A 1 -9.74 22.22 -30.44
C MET A 1 -9.90 21.83 -28.99
N ASN A 2 -11.01 22.19 -28.35
CA ASN A 2 -11.22 21.94 -26.92
C ASN A 2 -12.17 20.74 -26.77
N LEU A 3 -11.70 19.66 -26.15
CA LEU A 3 -12.52 18.47 -25.92
C LEU A 3 -13.20 18.58 -24.55
N SER A 4 -14.47 18.19 -24.48
CA SER A 4 -15.15 18.06 -23.19
C SER A 4 -14.57 16.90 -22.38
N ALA A 5 -14.60 16.99 -21.05
CA ALA A 5 -14.13 15.93 -20.15
C ALA A 5 -14.80 14.57 -20.45
N VAL A 6 -16.08 14.58 -20.84
CA VAL A 6 -16.82 13.38 -21.25
C VAL A 6 -16.23 12.74 -22.50
N SER A 7 -15.80 13.55 -23.47
CA SER A 7 -15.19 13.06 -24.71
C SER A 7 -13.84 12.41 -24.44
N VAL A 8 -13.03 13.03 -23.58
CA VAL A 8 -11.75 12.47 -23.12
C VAL A 8 -11.97 11.14 -22.39
N GLY A 9 -12.92 11.07 -21.46
CA GLY A 9 -13.23 9.84 -20.72
C GLY A 9 -13.64 8.68 -21.63
N ARG A 10 -14.45 8.94 -22.67
CA ARG A 10 -14.85 7.92 -23.64
C ARG A 10 -13.69 7.39 -24.48
N ILE A 11 -12.75 8.27 -24.85
CA ILE A 11 -11.54 7.88 -25.58
C ILE A 11 -10.65 7.00 -24.70
N LEU A 12 -10.39 7.42 -23.45
CA LEU A 12 -9.59 6.64 -22.50
C LEU A 12 -10.19 5.25 -22.27
N HIS A 13 -11.51 5.16 -22.10
CA HIS A 13 -12.19 3.87 -21.95
C HIS A 13 -12.05 2.97 -23.19
N ARG A 14 -12.19 3.52 -24.41
CA ARG A 14 -11.96 2.76 -25.66
C ARG A 14 -10.53 2.25 -25.80
N LEU A 15 -9.57 2.96 -25.20
CA LEU A 15 -8.16 2.57 -25.14
C LEU A 15 -7.86 1.58 -24.00
N GLY A 16 -8.88 1.14 -23.22
CA GLY A 16 -8.70 0.23 -22.09
C GLY A 16 -8.12 0.90 -20.83
N LEU A 17 -8.04 2.23 -20.81
CA LEU A 17 -7.53 2.98 -19.67
C LEU A 17 -8.66 3.23 -18.67
N THR A 18 -8.47 2.73 -17.45
CA THR A 18 -9.37 2.94 -16.32
C THR A 18 -8.68 3.79 -15.26
N PRO A 19 -9.43 4.55 -14.42
CA PRO A 19 -8.84 5.28 -13.31
C PRO A 19 -8.03 4.34 -12.41
N GLN A 20 -6.70 4.53 -12.39
CA GLN A 20 -5.80 3.74 -11.56
C GLN A 20 -5.65 4.42 -10.20
N ARG A 21 -5.81 3.66 -9.11
CA ARG A 21 -5.39 4.13 -7.80
C ARG A 21 -3.86 4.13 -7.76
N PRO A 22 -3.23 5.25 -7.38
CA PRO A 22 -1.79 5.26 -7.17
C PRO A 22 -1.40 4.17 -6.17
N LEU A 23 -0.26 3.52 -6.42
CA LEU A 23 0.36 2.63 -5.45
C LEU A 23 0.61 3.42 -4.16
N ARG A 24 -0.02 2.99 -3.07
CA ARG A 24 0.32 3.50 -1.74
C ARG A 24 1.66 2.89 -1.34
N ARG A 25 2.66 3.74 -1.12
CA ARG A 25 3.97 3.40 -0.55
C ARG A 25 4.26 4.39 0.56
N ALA A 26 4.84 3.93 1.66
CA ALA A 26 5.36 4.85 2.66
C ALA A 26 6.52 5.63 2.03
N ILE A 27 6.52 6.96 2.19
CA ILE A 27 7.54 7.85 1.61
C ILE A 27 8.93 7.49 2.14
N GLU A 28 9.00 7.08 3.40
CA GLU A 28 10.22 6.70 4.12
C GLU A 28 10.68 5.26 3.84
N GLN A 29 9.95 4.50 3.03
CA GLN A 29 10.27 3.10 2.76
C GLN A 29 11.59 2.99 1.98
N ASP A 30 12.59 2.35 2.58
CA ASP A 30 13.84 1.98 1.92
C ASP A 30 13.71 0.58 1.27
N PRO A 31 13.79 0.48 -0.08
CA PRO A 31 13.71 -0.79 -0.77
C PRO A 31 14.78 -1.81 -0.36
N ALA A 32 16.00 -1.37 -0.05
CA ALA A 32 17.09 -2.25 0.33
C ALA A 32 16.85 -2.88 1.71
N LEU A 33 16.31 -2.10 2.65
CA LEU A 33 15.90 -2.61 3.95
C LEU A 33 14.73 -3.59 3.84
N VAL A 34 13.76 -3.30 2.97
CA VAL A 34 12.65 -4.22 2.70
C VAL A 34 13.14 -5.54 2.12
N GLU A 35 14.05 -5.53 1.14
CA GLU A 35 14.62 -6.74 0.57
C GLU A 35 15.43 -7.54 1.59
N ARG A 36 16.30 -6.87 2.37
CA ARG A 36 17.07 -7.51 3.44
C ARG A 36 16.16 -8.17 4.47
N TRP A 37 15.13 -7.47 4.92
CA TRP A 37 14.20 -8.01 5.90
C TRP A 37 13.46 -9.25 5.38
N ARG A 38 12.97 -9.19 4.14
CA ARG A 38 12.23 -10.30 3.50
C ARG A 38 13.08 -11.53 3.27
N ASN A 39 14.32 -11.35 2.81
CA ASN A 39 15.16 -12.45 2.35
C ASN A 39 16.06 -13.02 3.45
N THR A 40 16.41 -12.21 4.45
CA THR A 40 17.42 -12.58 5.45
C THR A 40 16.84 -12.58 6.86
N ASP A 41 16.34 -11.44 7.32
CA ASP A 41 16.03 -11.26 8.75
C ASP A 41 14.80 -12.07 9.17
N PHE A 42 13.69 -11.95 8.44
CA PHE A 42 12.47 -12.64 8.81
C PHE A 42 12.58 -14.17 8.74
N PRO A 43 13.19 -14.77 7.70
CA PRO A 43 13.47 -16.20 7.70
C PRO A 43 14.37 -16.65 8.87
N ALA A 44 15.29 -15.80 9.35
CA ALA A 44 16.09 -16.11 10.53
C ALA A 44 15.24 -16.15 11.81
N ILE A 45 14.37 -15.15 12.00
CA ILE A 45 13.42 -15.10 13.11
C ILE A 45 12.47 -16.32 13.08
N GLN A 46 12.01 -16.73 11.90
CA GLN A 46 11.16 -17.92 11.75
C GLN A 46 11.86 -19.21 12.18
N ARG A 47 13.15 -19.40 11.81
CA ARG A 47 13.93 -20.57 12.23
C ARG A 47 14.13 -20.60 13.74
N GLU A 48 14.40 -19.45 14.34
CA GLU A 48 14.57 -19.33 15.78
C GLU A 48 13.25 -19.64 16.52
N ALA A 49 12.14 -19.06 16.06
CA ALA A 49 10.81 -19.34 16.61
C ALA A 49 10.44 -20.82 16.50
N GLN A 50 10.78 -21.48 15.38
CA GLN A 50 10.57 -22.92 15.22
C GLN A 50 11.42 -23.74 16.20
N ALA A 51 12.68 -23.35 16.42
CA ALA A 51 13.59 -24.05 17.32
C ALA A 51 13.15 -23.97 18.79
N CYS A 52 12.51 -22.87 19.20
CA CYS A 52 12.00 -22.69 20.56
C CYS A 52 10.49 -22.93 20.71
N ASN A 53 9.81 -23.43 19.66
CA ASN A 53 8.36 -23.64 19.62
C ASN A 53 7.55 -22.39 20.03
N ALA A 54 7.97 -21.23 19.53
CA ALA A 54 7.35 -19.93 19.81
C ALA A 54 6.42 -19.46 18.69
N LEU A 55 5.48 -18.60 19.06
CA LEU A 55 4.55 -17.93 18.14
C LEU A 55 5.09 -16.54 17.77
N ILE A 56 5.10 -16.22 16.48
CA ILE A 56 5.40 -14.88 16.00
C ILE A 56 4.09 -14.09 15.88
N LEU A 57 4.03 -12.92 16.52
CA LEU A 57 2.89 -12.00 16.47
C LEU A 57 3.36 -10.65 15.91
N PHE A 58 2.54 -10.06 15.04
CA PHE A 58 2.72 -8.69 14.55
C PHE A 58 1.66 -7.79 15.16
N GLY A 59 2.09 -6.72 15.84
CA GLY A 59 1.22 -5.67 16.35
C GLY A 59 1.42 -4.39 15.55
N ASP A 60 0.34 -3.64 15.37
CA ASP A 60 0.34 -2.32 14.75
C ASP A 60 -0.62 -1.39 15.51
N GLU A 61 -0.40 -0.08 15.41
CA GLU A 61 -1.23 0.93 16.06
C GLU A 61 -2.17 1.59 15.04
N ALA A 62 -3.48 1.52 15.30
CA ALA A 62 -4.46 2.21 14.48
C ALA A 62 -4.72 3.62 15.03
N GLY A 63 -4.39 4.65 14.25
CA GLY A 63 -4.77 6.03 14.55
C GLY A 63 -6.26 6.28 14.30
N ILE A 64 -7.03 6.54 15.35
CA ILE A 64 -8.45 6.95 15.23
C ILE A 64 -8.52 8.48 15.28
N ARG A 65 -9.13 9.09 14.27
CA ARG A 65 -9.49 10.51 14.25
C ARG A 65 -11.00 10.67 14.33
N SER A 66 -11.48 11.43 15.33
CA SER A 66 -12.91 11.68 15.57
C SER A 66 -13.46 12.84 14.72
N ASP A 67 -12.59 13.64 14.12
CA ASP A 67 -12.92 14.88 13.42
C ASP A 67 -13.14 14.69 11.90
N TYR A 68 -13.54 13.50 11.45
CA TYR A 68 -13.78 13.24 10.03
C TYR A 68 -15.01 14.00 9.50
N HIS A 69 -14.84 15.29 9.23
CA HIS A 69 -15.77 16.11 8.47
C HIS A 69 -15.56 15.79 6.99
N ARG A 70 -16.39 14.90 6.44
CA ARG A 70 -16.50 14.73 4.99
C ARG A 70 -17.19 15.98 4.44
N GLY A 71 -16.40 17.03 4.21
CA GLY A 71 -16.84 18.27 3.58
C GLY A 71 -17.54 17.94 2.26
N THR A 72 -18.87 18.01 2.28
CA THR A 72 -19.71 17.98 1.10
C THR A 72 -20.54 19.25 1.16
N THR A 73 -19.92 20.34 0.72
CA THR A 73 -20.58 21.56 0.25
C THR A 73 -20.08 21.82 -1.14
#